data_AF-A0A1F6VB95-F1
#
_entry.id   AF-A0A1F6VB95-F1
#
_cell.length_a   1.000
_cell.length_b   1.000
_cell.length_c   1.000
_cell.angle_alpha   90.00
_cell.angle_beta   90.00
_cell.angle_gamma   90.00
#
_symmetry.space_group_name_H-M   'P 1'
#
loop_
_entity.id
_entity.type
_entity.pdbx_description
1 polymer ?
#
loop_
_entity_poly.entity_id
_entity_poly.type
_entity_poly.pdbx_seq_one_letter_code
_entity_poly.pdbx_strand_id
1 'polypeptide(L)'
;MSVAQERAQALAQEIKKAVREIKSAEARVKRLGQELTRALDEVRAQASVEQTIVEYPTGRYECKRCRHGTLFTEPTRELPACDNCGAHEYVGHEPTITRIVAPPPKRFPAGMYECSYCGGRTALAEDLDELSPCDLCGMAKLKPLGL
;
A
#
# COMPACT_ATOMS: atom_id res chain seq x y z
N MET A 1 -55.28 -27.13 9.93
CA MET A 1 -53.89 -27.36 9.48
C MET A 1 -53.20 -28.24 10.52
N SER A 2 -52.23 -29.08 10.13
CA SER A 2 -51.56 -29.94 11.12
C SER A 2 -50.40 -29.21 11.80
N VAL A 3 -50.14 -29.52 13.07
CA VAL A 3 -49.03 -28.96 13.87
C VAL A 3 -47.67 -29.15 13.18
N ALA A 4 -47.50 -30.22 12.40
CA ALA A 4 -46.30 -30.46 11.60
C ALA A 4 -46.13 -29.44 10.47
N GLN A 5 -47.24 -29.00 9.86
CA GLN A 5 -47.25 -28.05 8.76
C GLN A 5 -46.93 -26.62 9.23
N GLU A 6 -47.41 -26.24 10.42
CA GLU A 6 -47.09 -24.96 11.07
C GLU A 6 -45.61 -24.88 11.47
N ARG A 7 -45.05 -25.96 12.05
CA ARG A 7 -43.61 -26.05 12.35
C ARG A 7 -42.75 -25.97 11.09
N ALA A 8 -43.13 -26.66 10.02
CA ALA A 8 -42.41 -26.60 8.76
C ALA A 8 -42.42 -25.18 8.16
N GLN A 9 -43.55 -24.47 8.26
CA GLN A 9 -43.64 -23.07 7.81
C GLN A 9 -42.78 -22.13 8.65
N ALA A 10 -42.77 -22.29 9.98
CA ALA A 10 -41.91 -21.50 10.86
C ALA A 10 -40.42 -21.70 10.55
N LEU A 11 -39.97 -22.96 10.45
CA LEU A 11 -38.59 -23.28 10.06
C LEU A 11 -38.24 -22.75 8.67
N ALA A 12 -39.16 -22.84 7.70
CA ALA A 12 -38.92 -22.29 6.37
C ALA A 12 -38.79 -20.75 6.38
N GLN A 13 -39.51 -20.05 7.25
CA GLN A 13 -39.36 -18.59 7.42
C GLN A 13 -38.02 -18.25 8.08
N GLU A 14 -37.61 -18.98 9.11
CA GLU A 14 -36.32 -18.80 9.77
C GLU A 14 -35.15 -19.06 8.80
N ILE A 15 -35.21 -20.14 8.03
CA ILE A 15 -34.21 -20.44 6.99
C ILE A 15 -34.16 -19.31 5.95
N LYS A 16 -35.33 -18.82 5.47
CA LYS A 16 -35.36 -17.68 4.53
C LYS A 16 -34.71 -16.42 5.11
N LYS A 17 -34.91 -16.16 6.41
CA LYS A 17 -34.28 -15.02 7.10
C LYS A 17 -32.77 -15.20 7.17
N ALA A 18 -32.29 -16.35 7.62
CA ALA A 18 -30.86 -16.68 7.69
C ALA A 18 -30.18 -16.58 6.32
N VAL A 19 -30.82 -17.08 5.25
CA VAL A 19 -30.29 -16.97 3.88
C VAL A 19 -30.16 -15.52 3.43
N ARG A 20 -31.11 -14.64 3.80
CA ARG A 20 -31.01 -13.20 3.46
C ARG A 20 -29.86 -12.53 4.21
N GLU A 21 -29.65 -12.88 5.46
CA GLU A 21 -28.55 -12.37 6.28
C GLU A 21 -27.18 -12.81 5.73
N ILE A 22 -27.06 -14.08 5.31
CA ILE A 22 -25.84 -14.58 4.65
C ILE A 22 -25.57 -13.79 3.37
N LYS A 23 -26.57 -13.61 2.50
CA LYS A 23 -26.41 -12.86 1.25
C LYS A 23 -26.03 -11.39 1.49
N SER A 24 -26.59 -10.75 2.52
CA SER A 24 -26.24 -9.37 2.85
C SER A 24 -24.81 -9.26 3.40
N ALA A 25 -24.39 -10.24 4.22
CA ALA A 25 -23.02 -10.34 4.71
C ALA A 25 -22.03 -10.57 3.56
N GLU A 26 -22.32 -11.48 2.64
CA GLU A 26 -21.49 -11.72 1.43
C GLU A 26 -21.34 -10.45 0.58
N ALA A 27 -22.44 -9.72 0.36
CA ALA A 27 -22.41 -8.47 -0.38
C ALA A 27 -21.58 -7.38 0.33
N ARG A 28 -21.59 -7.36 1.66
CA ARG A 28 -20.75 -6.46 2.47
C ARG A 28 -19.28 -6.84 2.36
N VAL A 29 -18.93 -8.12 2.46
CA VAL A 29 -17.55 -8.61 2.31
C VAL A 29 -17.01 -8.29 0.92
N LYS A 30 -17.82 -8.45 -0.15
CA LYS A 30 -17.40 -8.08 -1.51
C LYS A 30 -17.08 -6.59 -1.63
N ARG A 31 -17.93 -5.71 -1.07
CA ARG A 31 -17.71 -4.25 -1.10
C ARG A 31 -16.45 -3.85 -0.34
N LEU A 32 -16.30 -4.33 0.90
CA LEU A 32 -15.11 -4.05 1.71
C LEU A 32 -13.84 -4.61 1.07
N GLY A 33 -13.92 -5.78 0.42
CA GLY A 33 -12.80 -6.34 -0.34
C GLY A 33 -12.36 -5.43 -1.49
N GLN A 34 -13.30 -4.86 -2.24
CA GLN A 34 -13.00 -3.90 -3.32
C GLN A 34 -12.39 -2.59 -2.79
N GLU A 35 -12.89 -2.08 -1.66
CA GLU A 35 -12.34 -0.88 -1.00
C GLU A 35 -10.91 -1.13 -0.49
N LEU A 36 -10.67 -2.31 0.12
CA LEU A 36 -9.34 -2.73 0.55
C LEU A 36 -8.37 -2.79 -0.63
N THR A 37 -8.78 -3.38 -1.75
CA THR A 37 -7.93 -3.44 -2.95
C THR A 37 -7.52 -2.04 -3.41
N ARG A 38 -8.47 -1.10 -3.50
CA ARG A 38 -8.16 0.28 -3.90
C ARG A 38 -7.17 0.96 -2.95
N ALA A 39 -7.37 0.81 -1.65
CA ALA A 39 -6.45 1.36 -0.66
C ALA A 39 -5.05 0.75 -0.75
N LEU A 40 -4.95 -0.56 -1.00
CA LEU A 40 -3.67 -1.24 -1.19
C LEU A 40 -2.95 -0.80 -2.48
N ASP A 41 -3.68 -0.55 -3.55
CA ASP A 41 -3.12 -0.04 -4.81
C ASP A 41 -2.55 1.37 -4.64
N GLU A 42 -3.24 2.25 -3.89
CA GLU A 42 -2.76 3.60 -3.57
C GLU A 42 -1.45 3.55 -2.75
N VAL A 43 -1.38 2.67 -1.76
CA VAL A 43 -0.17 2.49 -0.92
C VAL A 43 0.99 1.94 -1.76
N ARG A 44 0.75 0.95 -2.62
CA ARG A 44 1.79 0.38 -3.49
C ARG A 44 2.36 1.41 -4.46
N ALA A 45 1.51 2.26 -5.04
CA ALA A 45 1.96 3.33 -5.94
C ALA A 45 2.90 4.33 -5.24
N GLN A 46 2.73 4.56 -3.94
CA GLN A 46 3.62 5.42 -3.15
C GLN A 46 4.92 4.70 -2.76
N ALA A 47 4.85 3.40 -2.43
CA ALA A 47 5.98 2.62 -1.97
C ALA A 47 6.97 2.23 -3.10
N SER A 48 6.53 2.20 -4.37
CA SER A 48 7.35 1.76 -5.50
C SER A 48 8.30 2.82 -6.07
N VAL A 49 8.34 4.03 -5.50
CA VAL A 49 9.14 5.12 -6.07
C VAL A 49 10.56 5.03 -5.51
N GLU A 50 11.48 4.47 -6.28
CA GLU A 50 12.91 4.71 -6.05
C GLU A 50 13.18 6.21 -6.26
N GLN A 51 13.73 6.86 -5.23
CA GLN A 51 14.02 8.29 -5.27
C GLN A 51 15.50 8.52 -5.07
N THR A 52 16.11 9.24 -6.00
CA THR A 52 17.44 9.82 -5.79
C THR A 52 17.24 11.27 -5.40
N ILE A 53 17.56 11.60 -4.15
CA ILE A 53 17.56 12.97 -3.65
C ILE A 53 19.00 13.47 -3.73
N VAL A 54 19.21 14.51 -4.53
CA VAL A 54 20.47 15.26 -4.57
C VAL A 54 20.27 16.51 -3.74
N GLU A 55 21.14 16.74 -2.77
CA GLU A 55 21.09 17.90 -1.87
C GLU A 55 22.46 18.58 -1.85
N TYR A 56 22.48 19.84 -2.26
CA TYR A 56 23.65 20.71 -2.16
C TYR A 56 23.65 21.35 -0.77
N PRO A 57 24.66 21.08 0.07
CA PRO A 57 24.68 21.57 1.44
C PRO A 57 24.90 23.09 1.49
N THR A 58 24.61 23.67 2.66
CA THR A 58 24.95 25.07 2.94
C THR A 58 26.45 25.29 2.87
N GLY A 59 26.83 26.52 2.50
CA GLY A 59 28.23 26.88 2.43
C GLY A 59 28.54 27.86 1.32
N ARG A 60 29.83 28.12 1.14
CA ARG A 60 30.32 29.03 0.10
C ARG A 60 30.52 28.25 -1.19
N TYR A 61 29.97 28.79 -2.25
CA TYR A 61 30.10 28.29 -3.61
C TYR A 61 30.66 29.40 -4.49
N GLU A 62 31.39 29.01 -5.52
CA GLU A 62 32.02 29.93 -6.47
C GLU A 62 31.55 29.58 -7.87
N CYS A 63 30.97 30.54 -8.59
CA CYS A 63 30.53 30.30 -9.96
C CYS A 63 31.73 29.92 -10.85
N LYS A 64 31.65 28.78 -11.55
CA LYS A 64 32.72 28.32 -12.45
C LYS A 64 33.04 29.32 -13.55
N ARG A 65 32.03 30.09 -13.98
CA ARG A 65 32.12 31.00 -15.13
C ARG A 65 32.68 32.37 -14.80
N CYS A 66 32.11 33.05 -13.80
CA CYS A 66 32.50 34.42 -13.45
C CYS A 66 33.25 34.54 -12.12
N ARG A 67 33.51 33.42 -11.43
CA ARG A 67 34.24 33.36 -10.16
C ARG A 67 33.58 34.13 -9.01
N HIS A 68 32.31 34.51 -9.17
CA HIS A 68 31.54 35.17 -8.14
C HIS A 68 31.22 34.18 -7.00
N GLY A 69 31.52 34.58 -5.77
CA GLY A 69 31.25 33.79 -4.57
C GLY A 69 29.84 34.04 -4.05
N THR A 70 29.05 32.98 -3.93
CA THR A 70 27.70 32.99 -3.37
C THR A 70 27.66 32.11 -2.13
N LEU A 71 26.96 32.56 -1.09
CA LEU A 71 26.73 31.77 0.13
C LEU A 71 25.32 31.18 0.08
N PHE A 72 25.20 29.85 0.08
CA PHE A 72 23.92 29.19 0.23
C PHE A 72 23.65 28.96 1.72
N THR A 73 22.58 29.57 2.22
CA THR A 73 22.20 29.56 3.64
C THR A 73 21.28 28.40 4.01
N GLU A 74 20.67 27.76 3.01
CA GLU A 74 19.84 26.57 3.17
C GLU A 74 20.28 25.51 2.16
N PRO A 75 20.18 24.21 2.49
CA PRO A 75 20.43 23.16 1.53
C PRO A 75 19.42 23.24 0.38
N THR A 76 19.88 23.05 -0.86
CA THR A 76 19.01 23.12 -2.04
C THR A 76 19.07 21.83 -2.83
N ARG A 77 17.96 21.47 -3.49
CA ARG A 77 17.93 20.32 -4.40
C ARG A 77 18.56 20.62 -5.75
N GLU A 78 18.57 21.90 -6.12
CA GLU A 78 19.11 22.41 -7.37
C GLU A 78 19.95 23.67 -7.08
N LEU A 79 21.04 23.85 -7.83
CA LEU A 79 21.89 25.02 -7.72
C LEU A 79 21.20 26.21 -8.40
N PRO A 80 20.96 27.33 -7.68
CA PRO A 80 20.31 28.50 -8.27
C PRO A 80 21.20 29.20 -9.29
N ALA A 81 20.61 29.98 -10.20
CA ALA A 81 21.35 30.79 -11.14
C ALA A 81 22.29 31.77 -10.43
N CYS A 82 23.50 31.96 -10.95
CA CYS A 82 24.46 32.91 -10.40
C CYS A 82 23.96 34.34 -10.58
N ASP A 83 23.89 35.10 -9.48
CA ASP A 83 23.40 36.48 -9.47
C ASP A 83 24.15 37.42 -10.43
N ASN A 84 25.42 37.11 -10.74
CA ASN A 84 26.26 37.96 -11.59
C ASN A 84 26.23 37.58 -13.09
N CYS A 85 26.01 36.31 -13.44
CA CYS A 85 26.11 35.87 -14.86
C CYS A 85 25.05 34.86 -15.31
N GLY A 86 24.14 34.44 -14.44
CA GLY A 86 23.06 33.49 -14.71
C GLY A 86 23.47 32.03 -14.88
N ALA A 87 24.76 31.69 -14.73
CA ALA A 87 25.23 30.30 -14.82
C ALA A 87 24.82 29.48 -13.60
N HIS A 88 24.58 28.17 -13.78
CA HIS A 88 24.14 27.25 -12.71
C HIS A 88 25.27 26.33 -12.23
N GLU A 89 26.49 26.56 -12.72
CA GLU A 89 27.65 25.73 -12.40
C GLU A 89 28.53 26.40 -11.33
N TYR A 90 28.77 25.68 -10.24
CA TYR A 90 29.56 26.16 -9.11
C TYR A 90 30.69 25.18 -8.75
N VAL A 91 31.75 25.72 -8.18
CA VAL A 91 32.77 25.01 -7.40
C VAL A 91 32.42 25.23 -5.93
N GLY A 92 32.32 24.18 -5.15
CA GLY A 92 31.95 24.29 -3.75
C GLY A 92 31.85 22.92 -3.10
N HIS A 93 30.93 22.78 -2.17
CA HIS A 93 30.71 21.53 -1.46
C HIS A 93 30.13 20.46 -2.40
N GLU A 94 30.53 19.21 -2.18
CA GLU A 94 30.00 18.07 -2.91
C GLU A 94 28.54 17.83 -2.51
N PRO A 95 27.65 17.48 -3.47
CA PRO A 95 26.27 17.18 -3.16
C PRO A 95 26.16 15.87 -2.37
N THR A 96 25.27 15.86 -1.39
CA THR A 96 24.84 14.63 -0.72
C THR A 96 23.84 13.92 -1.62
N ILE A 97 24.13 12.68 -2.00
CA ILE A 97 23.23 11.86 -2.82
C ILE A 97 22.62 10.77 -1.94
N THR A 98 21.33 10.92 -1.64
CA THR A 98 20.56 9.92 -0.89
C THR A 98 19.74 9.09 -1.86
N ARG A 99 20.01 7.78 -1.92
CA ARG A 99 19.24 6.83 -2.70
C ARG A 99 18.25 6.10 -1.80
N ILE A 100 16.97 6.38 -1.99
CA ILE A 100 15.88 5.66 -1.35
C ILE A 100 15.51 4.52 -2.29
N VAL A 101 15.85 3.29 -1.89
CA VAL A 101 15.50 2.07 -2.63
C VAL A 101 14.20 1.55 -2.06
N ALA A 102 13.27 1.13 -2.93
CA ALA A 102 12.05 0.49 -2.50
C ALA A 102 12.39 -0.81 -1.74
N PRO A 103 11.68 -1.12 -0.62
CA PRO A 103 11.88 -2.39 0.05
C PRO A 103 11.57 -3.54 -0.91
N PRO A 104 12.28 -4.68 -0.81
CA PRO A 104 12.01 -5.83 -1.67
C PRO A 104 10.56 -6.30 -1.48
N PRO A 105 9.90 -6.77 -2.55
CA PRO A 105 8.53 -7.25 -2.45
C PRO A 105 8.47 -8.46 -1.53
N LYS A 106 7.54 -8.45 -0.57
CA LYS A 106 7.33 -9.60 0.32
C LYS A 106 6.62 -10.73 -0.42
N ARG A 107 6.69 -11.94 0.15
CA ARG A 107 6.20 -13.18 -0.49
C ARG A 107 4.68 -13.23 -0.67
N PHE A 108 3.94 -12.69 0.29
CA PHE A 108 2.48 -12.72 0.30
C PHE A 108 1.95 -11.29 0.24
N PRO A 109 1.38 -10.87 -0.91
CA PRO A 109 0.83 -9.54 -1.02
C PRO A 109 -0.39 -9.38 -0.11
N ALA A 110 -0.55 -8.18 0.44
CA ALA A 110 -1.79 -7.71 1.04
C ALA A 110 -2.96 -7.92 0.07
N GLY A 111 -4.12 -8.23 0.62
CA GLY A 111 -5.32 -8.52 -0.16
C GLY A 111 -6.18 -9.60 0.47
N MET A 112 -7.13 -10.12 -0.31
CA MET A 112 -8.06 -11.16 0.12
C MET A 112 -7.47 -12.55 -0.13
N TYR A 113 -7.63 -13.44 0.85
CA TYR A 113 -7.24 -14.84 0.77
C TYR A 113 -8.44 -15.73 1.11
N GLU A 114 -8.50 -16.90 0.49
CA GLU A 114 -9.48 -17.94 0.74
C GLU A 114 -8.79 -19.24 1.14
N CYS A 115 -9.26 -19.87 2.20
CA CYS A 115 -8.80 -21.16 2.64
C CYS A 115 -9.34 -22.23 1.70
N SER A 116 -8.44 -22.95 1.02
CA SER A 116 -8.84 -24.03 0.10
C SER A 116 -9.41 -25.26 0.81
N TYR A 117 -9.45 -25.29 2.15
CA TYR A 117 -10.03 -26.37 2.93
C TYR A 117 -11.47 -26.08 3.36
N CYS A 118 -11.69 -24.94 4.04
CA CYS A 118 -13.00 -24.61 4.61
C CYS A 118 -13.72 -23.46 3.89
N GLY A 119 -13.13 -22.87 2.84
CA GLY A 119 -13.67 -21.69 2.14
C GLY A 119 -13.63 -20.40 2.96
N GLY A 120 -12.97 -20.42 4.13
CA GLY A 120 -12.84 -19.27 5.02
C GLY A 120 -12.05 -18.15 4.36
N ARG A 121 -12.55 -16.91 4.46
CA ARG A 121 -11.91 -15.73 3.85
C ARG A 121 -11.24 -14.88 4.92
N THR A 122 -10.01 -14.47 4.64
CA THR A 122 -9.26 -13.54 5.49
C THR A 122 -8.64 -12.44 4.65
N ALA A 123 -8.55 -11.25 5.23
CA ALA A 123 -7.94 -10.09 4.62
C ALA A 123 -6.57 -9.83 5.26
N LEU A 124 -5.55 -9.61 4.43
CA LEU A 124 -4.26 -9.12 4.87
C LEU A 124 -4.17 -7.62 4.58
N ALA A 125 -3.90 -6.84 5.62
CA ALA A 125 -3.80 -5.38 5.54
C ALA A 125 -2.44 -4.89 5.01
N GLU A 126 -1.41 -5.72 5.11
CA GLU A 126 -0.06 -5.44 4.65
C GLU A 126 0.55 -6.67 3.99
N ASP A 127 1.58 -6.47 3.17
CA ASP A 127 2.31 -7.57 2.60
C ASP A 127 3.07 -8.30 3.74
N LEU A 128 3.20 -9.63 3.65
CA LEU A 128 3.83 -10.48 4.68
C LEU A 128 4.81 -11.47 4.06
N ASP A 129 5.80 -11.90 4.84
CA ASP A 129 6.74 -12.95 4.43
C ASP A 129 6.20 -14.36 4.70
N GLU A 130 5.28 -14.48 5.65
CA GLU A 130 4.64 -15.73 6.06
C GLU A 130 3.14 -15.53 6.28
N LEU A 131 2.33 -16.51 5.88
CA LEU A 131 0.89 -16.51 6.13
C LEU A 131 0.57 -17.19 7.45
N SER A 132 -0.31 -16.57 8.23
CA SER A 132 -0.96 -17.24 9.35
C SER A 132 -1.83 -18.41 8.86
N PRO A 133 -2.08 -19.42 9.72
CA PRO A 133 -3.10 -20.43 9.43
C PRO A 133 -4.49 -19.79 9.28
N CYS A 134 -5.41 -20.48 8.62
CA CYS A 134 -6.78 -20.00 8.45
C CYS A 134 -7.46 -19.79 9.82
N ASP A 135 -7.98 -18.59 10.05
CA ASP A 135 -8.64 -18.21 11.33
C ASP A 135 -9.88 -19.05 11.65
N LEU A 136 -10.50 -19.70 10.66
CA LEU A 136 -11.70 -20.52 10.83
C LEU A 136 -11.42 -22.00 11.10
N CYS A 137 -10.39 -22.58 10.47
CA CYS A 137 -10.14 -24.04 10.57
C CYS A 137 -8.71 -24.41 10.99
N GLY A 138 -7.83 -23.43 11.19
CA GLY A 138 -6.43 -23.64 11.60
C GLY A 138 -5.52 -24.24 10.52
N MET A 139 -6.01 -24.48 9.30
CA MET A 139 -5.20 -25.07 8.23
C MET A 139 -4.37 -24.00 7.50
N ALA A 140 -3.08 -24.28 7.27
CA ALA A 140 -2.19 -23.46 6.45
C ALA A 140 -2.44 -23.65 4.94
N LYS A 141 -3.68 -23.39 4.51
CA LYS A 141 -4.14 -23.55 3.13
C LYS A 141 -4.80 -22.29 2.57
N LEU A 142 -4.36 -21.11 3.02
CA LEU A 142 -4.79 -19.83 2.47
C LEU A 142 -4.17 -19.64 1.09
N LYS A 143 -5.00 -19.27 0.12
CA LYS A 143 -4.59 -18.90 -1.23
C LYS A 143 -5.11 -17.51 -1.56
N PRO A 144 -4.35 -16.69 -2.30
CA PRO A 144 -4.86 -15.40 -2.74
C PRO A 144 -6.13 -15.63 -3.56
N LEU A 145 -7.17 -14.88 -3.22
CA LEU A 145 -8.38 -14.79 -4.01
C LEU A 145 -8.03 -13.95 -5.24
N GLY A 146 -7.59 -14.62 -6.31
CA GLY A 146 -7.36 -13.97 -7.59
C GLY A 146 -8.64 -13.26 -8.04
N LEU A 147 -8.51 -11.98 -8.37
CA LEU A 147 -9.50 -11.26 -9.17
C LEU A 147 -9.17 -11.47 -10.65
#